data_AF-A0A7L2R6E3-F1
#
_entry.id   AF-A0A7L2R6E3-F1
#
_cell.length_a   1.000
_cell.length_b   1.000
_cell.length_c   1.000
_cell.angle_alpha   90.00
_cell.angle_beta   90.00
_cell.angle_gamma   90.00
#
_symmetry.space_group_name_H-M   'P 1'
#
loop_
_entity.id
_entity.type
_entity.pdbx_description
1 polymer ?
#
loop_
_entity_poly.entity_id
_entity_poly.type
_entity_poly.pdbx_seq_one_letter_code
_entity_poly.pdbx_strand_id
1 'polypeptide(L)'
;PFQIVPFCGHIKGGMRPGKKILVMGIVDLNPESFGISLTCGESEDPPADVAIELKAVFTERQFVRNSCVAGEWGEEQSSIPYFPFIPDQPFRV
;
A
#
# COMPACT_ATOMS: atom_id res chain seq x y z
N PRO A 1 -4.74 -3.26 -18.60
CA PRO A 1 -3.84 -4.44 -18.52
C PRO A 1 -3.60 -4.75 -17.04
N PHE A 2 -3.66 -6.02 -16.64
CA PHE A 2 -3.27 -6.42 -15.29
C PHE A 2 -1.75 -6.27 -15.14
N GLN A 3 -1.31 -5.70 -14.03
CA GLN A 3 0.11 -5.59 -13.71
C GLN A 3 0.57 -6.88 -13.01
N ILE A 4 1.83 -7.26 -13.23
CA ILE A 4 2.45 -8.35 -12.48
C ILE A 4 2.67 -7.86 -11.03
N VAL A 5 2.28 -8.67 -10.06
CA VAL A 5 2.47 -8.40 -8.63
C VAL A 5 3.63 -9.28 -8.13
N PRO A 6 4.64 -8.73 -7.43
CA PRO A 6 4.76 -7.33 -7.00
C PRO A 6 5.03 -6.37 -8.17
N PHE A 7 4.39 -5.20 -8.12
CA PHE A 7 4.57 -4.12 -9.09
C PHE A 7 5.41 -3.00 -8.46
N CYS A 8 6.44 -2.55 -9.17
CA CYS A 8 7.21 -1.35 -8.83
C CYS A 8 7.27 -0.43 -10.05
N GLY A 9 7.12 0.87 -9.85
CA GLY A 9 7.21 1.82 -10.95
C GLY A 9 7.22 3.28 -10.50
N HIS A 10 7.90 4.11 -11.30
CA HIS A 10 8.01 5.53 -11.05
C HIS A 10 6.71 6.30 -11.23
N ILE A 11 6.40 7.17 -10.26
CA ILE A 11 5.35 8.18 -10.40
C ILE A 11 5.90 9.33 -11.25
N LYS A 12 5.56 9.36 -12.55
CA LYS A 12 6.02 10.41 -13.47
C LYS A 12 5.70 11.81 -12.93
N GLY A 13 6.75 12.61 -12.71
CA GLY A 13 6.64 13.97 -12.16
C GLY A 13 6.27 14.04 -10.68
N GLY A 14 6.42 12.95 -9.92
CA GLY A 14 6.23 12.87 -8.48
C GLY A 14 4.78 13.09 -8.02
N MET A 15 4.60 13.14 -6.70
CA MET A 15 3.35 13.52 -6.06
C MET A 15 3.29 15.03 -5.83
N ARG A 16 2.08 15.60 -5.90
CA ARG A 16 1.82 17.03 -5.63
C ARG A 16 0.39 17.20 -5.12
N PRO A 17 0.07 18.29 -4.40
CA PRO A 17 -1.30 18.57 -3.97
C PRO A 17 -2.30 18.42 -5.14
N GLY A 18 -3.38 17.68 -4.90
CA GLY A 18 -4.42 17.39 -5.89
C GLY A 18 -4.13 16.24 -6.86
N LYS A 19 -2.90 15.71 -6.94
CA LYS A 19 -2.61 14.51 -7.72
C LYS A 19 -3.06 13.26 -6.97
N LYS A 20 -3.71 12.33 -7.66
CA LYS A 20 -4.22 11.08 -7.11
C LYS A 20 -3.51 9.88 -7.75
N ILE A 21 -3.27 8.86 -6.94
CA ILE A 21 -2.95 7.51 -7.41
C ILE A 21 -4.22 6.69 -7.21
N LEU A 22 -4.59 5.90 -8.22
CA LEU A 22 -5.73 5.02 -8.15
C LEU A 22 -5.24 3.59 -8.34
N VAL A 23 -5.46 2.75 -7.34
CA VAL A 23 -5.16 1.32 -7.40
C VAL A 23 -6.46 0.56 -7.48
N MET A 24 -6.60 -0.26 -8.52
CA MET A 24 -7.74 -1.16 -8.72
C MET A 24 -7.19 -2.57 -8.88
N GLY A 25 -7.81 -3.52 -8.19
CA GLY A 25 -7.41 -4.91 -8.23
C GLY A 25 -8.56 -5.82 -7.82
N ILE A 26 -8.32 -7.12 -7.88
CA ILE A 26 -9.19 -8.16 -7.34
C ILE A 26 -8.43 -8.77 -6.17
N VAL A 27 -9.08 -8.93 -5.03
CA VAL A 27 -8.48 -9.61 -3.88
C VAL A 27 -8.39 -11.10 -4.20
N ASP A 28 -7.26 -11.74 -3.87
CA ASP A 28 -7.11 -13.18 -4.02
C ASP A 28 -8.21 -13.95 -3.28
N LEU A 29 -8.51 -15.18 -3.73
CA LEU A 29 -9.55 -16.02 -3.13
C LEU A 29 -9.25 -16.38 -1.66
N ASN A 30 -7.96 -16.55 -1.31
CA ASN A 30 -7.52 -16.88 0.05
C ASN A 30 -6.43 -15.88 0.49
N PRO A 31 -6.79 -14.63 0.80
CA PRO A 31 -5.81 -13.58 1.04
C PRO A 31 -5.30 -13.61 2.49
N GLU A 32 -3.99 -13.47 2.65
CA GLU A 32 -3.37 -13.19 3.96
C GLU A 32 -3.28 -11.66 4.16
N SER A 33 -2.59 -10.98 3.24
CA SER A 33 -2.47 -9.54 3.21
C SER A 33 -2.11 -9.02 1.82
N PHE A 34 -2.31 -7.73 1.59
CA PHE A 34 -1.65 -7.02 0.50
C PHE A 34 -1.17 -5.64 0.96
N GLY A 35 -0.15 -5.11 0.28
CA GLY A 35 0.47 -3.82 0.58
C GLY A 35 0.54 -2.90 -0.63
N ILE A 36 0.41 -1.61 -0.39
CA ILE A 36 0.68 -0.53 -1.35
C ILE A 36 1.61 0.46 -0.67
N SER A 37 2.81 0.66 -1.21
CA SER A 37 3.81 1.55 -0.61
C SER A 37 4.22 2.62 -1.61
N LEU A 38 4.27 3.87 -1.15
CA LEU A 38 4.87 4.97 -1.91
C LEU A 38 6.26 5.25 -1.33
N THR A 39 7.29 4.99 -2.11
CA THR A 39 8.69 5.12 -1.69
C THR A 39 9.33 6.40 -2.20
N CYS A 40 10.34 6.88 -1.46
CA CYS A 40 11.16 8.04 -1.79
C CYS A 40 12.45 7.61 -2.51
N GLY A 41 12.31 6.83 -3.59
CA GLY A 41 13.43 6.27 -4.35
C GLY A 41 13.33 4.76 -4.52
N GLU A 42 14.40 4.18 -5.06
CA GLU A 42 14.49 2.75 -5.39
C GLU A 42 15.74 2.09 -4.77
N SER A 43 16.38 2.77 -3.82
CA SER A 43 17.53 2.22 -3.10
C SER A 43 17.10 1.02 -2.25
N GLU A 44 17.84 -0.09 -2.36
CA GLU A 44 17.65 -1.28 -1.52
C GLU A 44 18.62 -1.30 -0.33
N ASP A 45 19.76 -0.61 -0.43
CA ASP A 45 20.77 -0.53 0.63
C ASP A 45 21.42 0.88 0.70
N PRO A 46 21.03 1.73 1.68
CA PRO A 46 19.94 1.49 2.62
C PRO A 46 18.57 1.50 1.90
N PRO A 47 17.55 0.83 2.47
CA PRO A 47 16.19 0.89 1.93
C PRO A 47 15.71 2.34 1.80
N ALA A 48 15.06 2.66 0.68
CA ALA A 48 14.43 3.96 0.49
C ALA A 48 13.32 4.19 1.54
N ASP A 49 13.19 5.45 1.98
CA ASP A 49 12.09 5.84 2.88
C ASP A 49 10.73 5.48 2.27
N VAL A 50 9.80 5.09 3.13
CA VAL A 50 8.40 4.81 2.77
C VAL A 50 7.56 5.97 3.28
N ALA A 51 7.15 6.85 2.37
CA ALA A 51 6.31 8.01 2.71
C ALA A 51 4.95 7.56 3.26
N ILE A 52 4.39 6.48 2.69
CA ILE A 52 3.21 5.80 3.22
C ILE A 52 3.19 4.35 2.77
N GLU A 53 2.96 3.44 3.72
CA GLU A 53 2.55 2.08 3.50
C GLU A 53 1.08 1.93 3.86
N LEU A 54 0.32 1.30 2.97
CA LEU A 54 -1.07 0.90 3.18
C LEU A 54 -1.12 -0.62 3.14
N LYS A 55 -1.43 -1.27 4.27
CA LYS A 55 -1.47 -2.72 4.37
C LYS A 55 -2.83 -3.21 4.82
N ALA A 56 -3.47 -4.03 3.99
CA ALA A 56 -4.69 -4.74 4.36
C ALA A 56 -4.31 -6.11 4.91
N VAL A 57 -4.68 -6.40 6.15
CA VAL A 57 -4.46 -7.70 6.80
C VAL A 57 -5.81 -8.36 7.05
N PHE A 58 -6.05 -9.51 6.43
CA PHE A 58 -7.38 -10.12 6.35
C PHE A 58 -7.75 -10.90 7.61
N THR A 59 -6.76 -11.52 8.26
CA THR A 59 -6.91 -12.25 9.53
C THR A 59 -7.47 -11.37 10.64
N GLU A 60 -6.91 -10.16 10.81
CA GLU A 60 -7.32 -9.19 11.83
C GLU A 60 -8.37 -8.21 11.31
N ARG A 61 -8.66 -8.24 10.00
CA ARG A 61 -9.52 -7.27 9.30
C ARG A 61 -9.08 -5.83 9.55
N GLN A 62 -7.79 -5.58 9.43
CA GLN A 62 -7.17 -4.27 9.67
C GLN A 62 -6.65 -3.64 8.39
N PHE A 63 -6.78 -2.33 8.29
CA PHE A 63 -6.15 -1.53 7.24
C PHE A 63 -5.15 -0.56 7.86
N VAL A 64 -3.92 -1.04 7.96
CA VAL A 64 -2.80 -0.39 8.63
C VAL A 64 -2.17 0.64 7.70
N ARG A 65 -1.86 1.79 8.28
CA ARG A 65 -1.12 2.90 7.66
C ARG A 65 0.11 3.17 8.50
N ASN A 66 1.27 3.22 7.87
CA ASN A 66 2.51 3.63 8.55
C ASN A 66 3.46 4.33 7.56
N SER A 67 4.55 4.89 8.06
CA SER A 67 5.65 5.47 7.30
C SER A 67 6.98 4.99 7.89
N CYS A 68 7.99 4.85 7.04
CA CYS A 68 9.36 4.52 7.45
C CYS A 68 10.29 5.64 7.00
N VAL A 69 10.99 6.28 7.94
CA VAL A 69 11.90 7.40 7.68
C VAL A 69 13.25 7.08 8.31
N ALA A 70 14.32 7.14 7.51
CA ALA A 70 15.68 6.79 7.93
C ALA A 70 15.78 5.37 8.54
N GLY A 71 15.01 4.43 8.02
CA GLY A 71 14.97 3.04 8.49
C GLY A 71 14.08 2.77 9.71
N GLU A 72 13.46 3.79 10.29
CA GLU A 72 12.61 3.67 11.48
C GLU A 72 11.13 3.78 11.10
N TRP A 73 10.33 2.80 11.53
CA TRP A 73 8.87 2.82 11.39
C TRP A 73 8.22 3.70 12.44
N GLY A 74 7.19 4.44 12.03
CA GLY A 74 6.37 5.25 12.93
C GLY A 74 5.31 4.45 13.69
N GLU A 75 4.40 5.19 14.35
CA GLU A 75 3.22 4.64 15.00
C GLU A 75 2.18 4.18 13.97
N GLU A 76 1.74 2.93 14.08
CA GLU A 76 0.75 2.35 13.18
C GLU A 76 -0.65 2.95 13.38
N GLN A 77 -1.31 3.28 12.27
CA GLN A 77 -2.71 3.73 12.26
C GLN A 77 -3.60 2.69 11.58
N SER A 78 -4.43 2.00 12.36
CA SER A 78 -5.32 0.95 11.86
C SER A 78 -6.82 1.27 11.97
N SER A 79 -7.19 2.38 12.62
CA SER A 79 -8.58 2.76 12.84
C SER A 79 -9.32 3.00 11.52
N ILE A 80 -10.38 2.23 11.29
CA ILE A 80 -11.31 2.32 10.17
C ILE A 80 -12.72 1.98 10.67
N PRO A 81 -13.78 2.56 10.09
CA PRO A 81 -15.16 2.23 10.46
C PRO A 81 -15.55 0.79 10.11
N TYR A 82 -14.94 0.23 9.06
CA TYR A 82 -15.10 -1.17 8.65
C TYR A 82 -13.96 -1.57 7.71
N PHE A 83 -13.68 -2.87 7.62
CA PHE A 83 -12.71 -3.44 6.68
C PHE A 83 -13.37 -3.65 5.30
N PRO A 84 -12.91 -2.96 4.24
CA PRO A 84 -13.63 -2.89 2.97
C PRO A 84 -13.26 -3.97 1.95
N PHE A 85 -12.28 -4.83 2.23
CA PHE A 85 -11.76 -5.81 1.28
C PHE A 85 -12.42 -7.18 1.47
N ILE A 86 -12.87 -7.78 0.37
CA ILE A 86 -13.59 -9.07 0.35
C ILE A 86 -12.84 -10.01 -0.60
N PRO A 87 -12.56 -11.26 -0.22
CA PRO A 87 -11.93 -12.24 -1.11
C PRO A 87 -12.67 -12.40 -2.44
N ASP A 88 -11.93 -12.54 -3.54
CA ASP A 88 -12.45 -12.70 -4.90
C ASP A 88 -13.34 -11.52 -5.39
N GLN A 89 -13.25 -10.35 -4.75
CA GLN A 89 -14.00 -9.15 -5.14
C GLN A 89 -13.06 -8.02 -5.58
N PRO A 90 -13.53 -7.14 -6.49
CA PRO A 90 -12.78 -5.97 -6.89
C PRO A 90 -12.70 -4.94 -5.76
N PHE A 91 -11.57 -4.23 -5.69
CA PHE A 91 -11.39 -3.08 -4.80
C PHE A 91 -10.85 -1.86 -5.55
N ARG A 92 -11.00 -0.70 -4.90
CA ARG A 92 -10.46 0.58 -5.37
C ARG A 92 -9.96 1.39 -4.18
N VAL A 93 -8.68 1.78 -4.23
CA VAL A 93 -8.02 2.67 -3.26
C VAL A 93 -7.47 3.89 -3.98
#